data_AF-A0A0G0BTZ7-F1
#
_entry.id   AF-A0A0G0BTZ7-F1
#
_cell.length_a   1.000
_cell.length_b   1.000
_cell.length_c   1.000
_cell.angle_alpha   90.00
_cell.angle_beta   90.00
_cell.angle_gamma   90.00
#
_symmetry.space_group_name_H-M   'P 1'
#
loop_
_entity.id
_entity.type
_entity.pdbx_description
1 polymer ?
#
loop_
_entity_poly.entity_id
_entity_poly.type
_entity_poly.pdbx_seq_one_letter_code
_entity_poly.pdbx_strand_id
1 'polypeptide(L)'
;MKYLFTSILIISFVGIAILGFSIFNHGMSNADYSCVTSPIDGTVCPTNIVAMTLDHISTLQALTISVTPLVSSLLLLLASLLLILFLVFIFYKYLLYPKLELLFQRFKSLVFNFLYSQRKIISWLSLLENSPSVS
;
A
#
# COMPACT_ATOMS: atom_id res chain seq x y z
N MET A 1 -10.00 2.94 -2.30
CA MET A 1 -9.33 3.12 -0.99
C MET A 1 -10.28 3.04 0.21
N LYS A 2 -11.44 3.71 0.21
CA LYS A 2 -12.38 3.69 1.34
C LYS A 2 -12.82 2.28 1.76
N TYR A 3 -13.21 1.45 0.78
CA TYR A 3 -13.67 0.07 1.01
C TYR A 3 -12.63 -0.85 1.65
N LEU A 4 -11.36 -0.74 1.22
CA LEU A 4 -10.25 -1.52 1.78
C LEU A 4 -9.96 -1.14 3.23
N PHE A 5 -10.03 0.15 3.55
CA PHE A 5 -9.82 0.63 4.91
C PHE A 5 -10.95 0.15 5.85
N THR A 6 -12.21 0.23 5.39
CA THR A 6 -13.35 -0.30 6.15
C THR A 6 -13.27 -1.82 6.33
N SER A 7 -12.85 -2.59 5.32
CA SER A 7 -12.73 -4.04 5.48
C SER A 7 -11.64 -4.42 6.48
N ILE A 8 -10.49 -3.73 6.47
CA ILE A 8 -9.42 -3.98 7.45
C ILE A 8 -9.90 -3.66 8.87
N LEU A 9 -10.62 -2.55 9.06
CA LEU A 9 -11.19 -2.20 10.36
C LEU A 9 -12.18 -3.24 10.87
N ILE A 10 -13.09 -3.70 10.00
CA ILE A 10 -14.09 -4.71 10.37
C ILE A 10 -13.40 -6.03 10.74
N ILE A 11 -12.44 -6.49 9.93
CA ILE A 11 -11.71 -7.74 10.19
C ILE A 11 -10.92 -7.65 11.50
N SER A 12 -10.25 -6.52 11.76
CA SER A 12 -9.54 -6.29 13.03
C SER A 12 -10.48 -6.36 14.23
N PHE A 13 -11.62 -5.67 14.14
CA PHE A 13 -12.60 -5.64 15.23
C PHE A 13 -13.19 -7.03 15.51
N VAL A 14 -13.53 -7.77 14.44
CA VAL A 14 -14.03 -9.15 14.54
C VAL A 14 -12.95 -10.08 15.11
N GLY A 15 -11.70 -9.95 14.68
CA GLY A 15 -10.59 -10.73 15.21
C GLY A 15 -10.36 -10.49 16.71
N ILE A 16 -10.35 -9.23 17.14
CA ILE A 16 -10.24 -8.85 18.56
C ILE A 16 -11.41 -9.40 19.36
N ALA A 17 -12.64 -9.33 18.83
CA ALA A 17 -13.82 -9.84 19.51
C ALA A 17 -13.76 -11.37 19.69
N ILE A 18 -13.47 -12.13 18.63
CA ILE A 18 -13.43 -13.59 18.69
C ILE A 18 -12.33 -14.06 19.63
N LEU A 19 -11.12 -13.51 19.50
CA LEU A 19 -9.99 -13.86 20.36
C LEU A 19 -10.25 -13.43 21.82
N GLY A 20 -10.81 -12.24 22.02
CA GLY A 20 -11.19 -11.74 23.35
C GLY A 20 -12.20 -12.65 24.04
N PHE A 21 -13.32 -12.98 23.38
CA PHE A 21 -14.36 -13.85 23.95
C PHE A 21 -13.88 -15.29 24.17
N SER A 22 -13.04 -15.84 23.29
CA SER A 22 -12.46 -17.18 23.48
C SER A 22 -11.62 -17.27 24.75
N ILE A 23 -10.93 -16.19 25.12
CA ILE A 23 -10.12 -16.13 26.34
C ILE A 23 -11.00 -16.04 27.59
N PHE A 24 -12.09 -15.27 27.54
CA PHE A 24 -13.00 -15.12 28.69
C PHE A 24 -13.92 -16.33 28.93
N ASN A 25 -14.31 -17.07 27.88
CA ASN A 25 -15.26 -18.18 27.99
C ASN A 25 -14.71 -19.43 28.71
N HIS A 26 -13.38 -19.56 28.86
CA HIS A 26 -12.76 -20.70 29.54
C HIS A 26 -12.27 -20.37 30.96
N GLY A 27 -12.43 -19.13 31.43
CA GLY A 27 -11.96 -18.69 32.76
C GLY A 27 -13.00 -18.75 33.89
N MET A 28 -14.27 -19.06 33.60
CA MET A 28 -15.37 -18.87 34.56
C MET A 28 -15.86 -20.17 35.25
N SER A 29 -15.27 -21.34 34.98
CA SER A 29 -15.80 -22.59 35.56
C SER A 29 -15.31 -22.90 36.97
N ASN A 30 -14.22 -22.27 37.43
CA ASN A 30 -13.65 -22.54 38.74
C ASN A 30 -13.57 -21.23 39.53
N ALA A 31 -14.47 -21.12 40.51
CA ALA A 31 -14.49 -20.07 41.50
C ALA A 31 -13.27 -20.19 42.41
N ASP A 32 -12.10 -19.77 41.94
CA ASP A 32 -10.96 -19.37 42.78
C ASP A 32 -9.95 -18.60 41.90
N TYR A 33 -10.17 -17.29 41.83
CA TYR A 33 -9.17 -16.23 41.67
C TYR A 33 -8.10 -16.40 40.56
N SER A 34 -8.38 -15.70 39.45
CA SER A 34 -7.44 -14.74 38.82
C SER A 34 -6.19 -15.23 38.10
N CYS A 35 -6.26 -16.29 37.27
CA CYS A 35 -5.22 -16.46 36.25
C CYS A 35 -5.73 -17.19 35.00
N VAL A 36 -5.71 -16.48 33.88
CA VAL A 36 -6.17 -16.99 32.57
C VAL A 36 -5.11 -17.92 31.92
N THR A 37 -3.84 -17.83 32.34
CA THR A 37 -2.71 -18.51 31.70
C THR A 37 -2.30 -19.83 32.36
N SER A 38 -2.78 -20.12 33.58
CA SER A 38 -2.47 -21.35 34.31
C SER A 38 -2.81 -22.66 33.55
N PRO A 39 -3.92 -22.76 32.78
CA PRO A 39 -4.22 -23.96 32.00
C PRO A 39 -3.29 -24.17 30.79
N ILE A 40 -2.61 -23.12 30.35
CA ILE A 40 -1.83 -23.10 29.10
C ILE A 40 -0.36 -23.45 29.38
N ASP A 41 0.21 -22.90 30.44
CA ASP A 41 1.66 -23.01 30.73
C ASP A 41 1.97 -23.66 32.09
N GLY A 42 0.94 -24.10 32.84
CA GLY A 42 1.13 -24.71 34.17
C GLY A 42 1.71 -23.75 35.21
N THR A 43 1.69 -22.44 34.93
CA THR A 43 2.21 -21.41 35.82
C THR A 43 1.31 -21.24 37.04
N VAL A 44 1.96 -21.12 38.20
CA VAL A 44 1.28 -20.93 39.49
C VAL A 44 0.68 -19.53 39.52
N CYS A 45 -0.63 -19.44 39.76
CA CYS A 45 -1.34 -18.16 39.83
C CYS A 45 -0.71 -17.26 40.90
N PRO A 46 -0.45 -15.98 40.59
CA PRO A 46 0.08 -15.05 41.58
C PRO A 46 -0.93 -14.89 42.73
N THR A 47 -0.50 -15.21 43.95
CA THR A 47 -1.35 -15.23 45.15
C THR A 47 -1.52 -13.84 45.79
N ASN A 48 -0.75 -12.85 45.35
CA ASN A 48 -0.82 -11.48 45.83
C ASN A 48 -0.75 -10.47 44.69
N ILE A 49 -1.28 -9.26 44.94
CA ILE A 49 -1.36 -8.16 43.96
C ILE A 49 0.04 -7.80 43.44
N VAL A 50 1.06 -7.87 44.30
CA VAL A 50 2.46 -7.58 43.92
C VAL A 50 2.97 -8.58 42.87
N ALA A 51 2.79 -9.89 43.08
CA ALA A 51 3.20 -10.89 42.10
C ALA A 51 2.42 -10.76 40.79
N MET A 52 1.13 -10.43 40.85
CA MET A 52 0.32 -10.16 39.65
C MET A 52 0.85 -8.96 38.88
N THR A 53 1.19 -7.86 39.57
CA THR A 53 1.77 -6.68 38.90
C THR A 53 3.14 -6.97 38.29
N LEU A 54 3.98 -7.75 38.96
CA LEU A 54 5.29 -8.14 38.44
C LEU A 54 5.18 -9.04 37.21
N ASP A 55 4.20 -9.94 37.19
CA ASP A 55 3.92 -10.81 36.04
C ASP A 55 3.37 -10.03 34.83
N HIS A 56 2.55 -9.00 35.08
CA HIS A 56 2.13 -8.09 34.01
C HIS A 56 3.28 -7.23 33.48
N ILE A 57 4.18 -6.76 34.35
CA ILE A 57 5.36 -6.00 33.93
C ILE A 57 6.31 -6.87 33.11
N SER A 58 6.56 -8.11 33.54
CA SER A 58 7.47 -9.04 32.86
C SER A 58 6.95 -9.41 31.47
N THR A 59 5.63 -9.65 31.33
CA THR A 59 4.98 -9.97 30.06
C THR A 59 5.00 -8.78 29.10
N LEU A 60 4.73 -7.56 29.58
CA LEU A 60 4.87 -6.34 28.78
C LEU A 60 6.32 -6.11 28.33
N GLN A 61 7.29 -6.39 29.20
CA GLN A 61 8.71 -6.29 28.87
C GLN A 61 9.12 -7.33 27.82
N ALA A 62 8.67 -8.58 27.95
CA ALA A 62 8.92 -9.65 26.98
C ALA A 62 8.28 -9.35 25.61
N LEU A 63 7.06 -8.80 25.61
CA LEU A 63 6.41 -8.30 24.40
C LEU A 63 7.24 -7.18 23.76
N THR A 64 7.71 -6.23 24.55
CA THR A 64 8.52 -5.11 24.04
C THR A 64 9.83 -5.62 23.43
N ILE A 65 10.52 -6.55 24.08
CA ILE A 65 11.80 -7.11 23.59
C ILE A 65 11.60 -7.96 22.33
N SER A 66 10.50 -8.70 22.22
CA SER A 66 10.22 -9.53 21.04
C SER A 66 9.71 -8.72 19.85
N VAL A 67 8.93 -7.66 20.09
CA VAL A 67 8.30 -6.84 19.05
C VAL A 67 9.23 -5.74 18.54
N THR A 68 10.10 -5.16 19.38
CA THR A 68 11.04 -4.09 18.98
C THR A 68 11.98 -4.45 17.81
N PRO A 69 12.63 -5.63 17.73
CA PRO A 69 13.48 -5.97 16.59
C PRO A 69 12.66 -6.18 15.31
N LEU A 70 11.43 -6.70 15.43
CA LEU A 70 10.52 -6.93 14.31
C LEU A 70 9.99 -5.60 13.75
N VAL A 71 9.58 -4.68 14.63
CA VAL A 71 9.10 -3.34 14.26
C VAL A 71 10.23 -2.50 13.66
N SER A 72 11.44 -2.57 14.20
CA SER A 72 12.62 -1.88 13.65
C SER A 72 12.94 -2.38 12.24
N SER A 73 12.92 -3.70 12.04
CA SER A 73 13.19 -4.32 10.73
C SER A 73 12.10 -3.99 9.71
N LEU A 74 10.83 -3.98 10.12
CA LEU A 74 9.69 -3.64 9.26
C LEU A 74 9.69 -2.15 8.91
N LEU A 75 10.03 -1.26 9.85
CA LEU A 75 10.22 0.16 9.59
C LEU A 75 11.37 0.42 8.62
N LEU A 76 12.49 -0.30 8.76
CA LEU A 76 13.63 -0.20 7.85
C LEU A 76 13.26 -0.66 6.43
N LEU A 77 12.50 -1.75 6.33
CA LEU A 77 11.98 -2.25 5.05
C LEU A 77 11.00 -1.25 4.42
N LEU A 78 10.11 -0.65 5.20
CA LEU A 78 9.18 0.37 4.71
C LEU A 78 9.92 1.63 4.24
N ALA A 79 10.92 2.08 5.00
CA ALA A 79 11.75 3.24 4.67
C ALA A 79 12.55 3.00 3.38
N SER A 80 13.17 1.83 3.23
CA SER A 80 13.91 1.48 2.01
C SER A 80 13.00 1.39 0.78
N LEU A 81 11.80 0.82 0.92
CA LEU A 81 10.83 0.74 -0.17
C LEU A 81 10.34 2.13 -0.61
N LEU A 82 10.06 3.03 0.33
CA LEU A 82 9.72 4.42 0.04
C LEU A 82 10.86 5.16 -0.67
N LEU A 83 12.10 4.94 -0.24
CA LEU A 83 13.28 5.55 -0.86
C LEU A 83 13.46 5.08 -2.31
N ILE A 84 13.28 3.78 -2.57
CA ILE A 84 13.33 3.22 -3.93
C ILE A 84 12.24 3.83 -4.81
N LEU A 85 10.99 3.89 -4.32
CA LEU A 85 9.88 4.51 -5.06
C LEU A 85 10.16 5.97 -5.39
N PHE A 86 10.74 6.72 -4.44
CA PHE A 86 11.12 8.11 -4.65
C PHE A 86 12.20 8.27 -5.72
N LEU A 87 13.25 7.43 -5.69
CA LEU A 87 14.30 7.43 -6.71
C LEU A 87 13.76 7.08 -8.09
N VAL A 88 12.90 6.07 -8.20
CA VAL A 88 12.24 5.69 -9.46
C VAL A 88 11.38 6.85 -9.97
N PHE A 89 10.63 7.51 -9.10
CA PHE A 89 9.80 8.66 -9.47
C PHE A 89 10.64 9.83 -10.01
N ILE A 90 11.73 10.18 -9.34
CA ILE A 90 12.69 11.20 -9.81
C ILE A 90 13.26 10.78 -11.18
N PHE A 91 13.75 9.56 -11.30
CA PHE A 91 14.33 9.08 -12.55
C PHE A 91 13.33 9.14 -13.71
N TYR A 92 12.09 8.72 -13.47
CA TYR A 92 11.03 8.79 -14.47
C TYR A 92 10.72 10.25 -14.86
N LYS A 93 10.56 11.13 -13.87
CA LYS A 93 10.22 12.54 -14.09
C LYS A 93 11.31 13.31 -14.83
N TYR A 94 12.58 13.12 -14.46
CA TYR A 94 13.67 13.92 -15.03
C TYR A 94 14.30 13.30 -16.27
N LEU A 95 14.31 11.97 -16.41
CA LEU A 95 14.99 11.31 -17.52
C LEU A 95 14.04 10.83 -18.64
N LEU A 96 12.87 10.31 -18.28
CA LEU A 96 11.93 9.75 -19.26
C LEU A 96 10.86 10.75 -19.72
N TYR A 97 10.25 11.48 -18.80
CA TYR A 97 9.16 12.41 -19.12
C TYR A 97 9.53 13.46 -20.19
N PRO A 98 10.66 14.20 -20.10
CA PRO A 98 11.00 15.18 -21.13
C PRO A 98 11.28 14.54 -22.50
N LYS A 99 11.78 13.30 -22.54
CA LYS A 99 12.02 12.59 -23.80
C LYS A 99 10.73 12.10 -24.45
N LEU A 100 9.76 11.63 -23.66
CA LEU A 100 8.46 11.22 -24.18
C LEU A 100 7.66 12.41 -24.71
N GLU A 101 7.69 13.56 -24.02
CA GLU A 101 6.97 14.76 -24.45
C GLU A 101 7.53 15.29 -25.79
N LEU A 102 8.86 15.32 -25.93
CA LEU A 102 9.51 15.69 -27.20
C LEU A 102 9.21 14.71 -28.33
N LEU A 103 9.19 13.40 -28.06
CA LEU A 103 8.83 12.39 -29.07
C LEU A 103 7.37 12.53 -29.49
N PHE A 104 6.45 12.74 -28.54
CA PHE A 104 5.04 12.93 -28.82
C PHE A 104 4.79 14.20 -29.64
N GLN A 105 5.46 15.31 -29.30
CA GLN A 105 5.37 16.56 -30.05
C GLN A 105 5.94 16.41 -31.47
N ARG A 106 7.05 15.69 -31.63
CA ARG A 106 7.64 15.40 -32.95
C ARG A 106 6.72 14.53 -33.80
N PHE A 107 6.12 13.49 -33.21
CA PHE A 107 5.17 12.61 -33.90
C PHE A 107 3.92 13.38 -34.35
N LYS A 108 3.35 14.20 -33.46
CA LYS A 108 2.21 15.06 -33.76
C LYS A 108 2.53 16.00 -34.94
N SER A 109 3.67 16.66 -34.91
CA SER A 109 4.12 17.54 -36.02
C SER A 109 4.23 16.77 -37.35
N LEU A 110 4.79 15.57 -37.34
CA LEU A 110 4.94 14.73 -38.54
C LEU A 110 3.59 14.35 -39.15
N VAL A 111 2.63 13.93 -38.31
CA VAL A 111 1.26 13.59 -38.75
C VAL A 111 0.55 14.82 -39.31
N PHE A 112 0.64 15.97 -38.65
CA PHE A 112 0.02 17.21 -39.15
C PHE A 112 0.62 17.65 -40.49
N ASN A 113 1.94 17.60 -40.65
CA ASN A 113 2.61 17.95 -41.90
C ASN A 113 2.24 16.99 -43.03
N PHE A 114 2.10 15.69 -42.73
CA PHE A 114 1.67 14.69 -43.71
C PHE A 114 0.24 14.97 -44.20
N LEU A 115 -0.70 15.19 -43.28
CA LEU A 115 -2.09 15.51 -43.63
C LEU A 115 -2.21 16.83 -44.41
N TYR A 116 -1.43 17.84 -44.03
CA TYR A 116 -1.39 19.12 -44.74
C TYR A 116 -0.85 18.96 -46.16
N SER A 117 0.23 18.18 -46.33
CA SER A 117 0.80 17.87 -47.64
C SER A 117 -0.21 17.14 -48.53
N GLN A 118 -0.91 16.13 -48.00
CA GLN A 118 -1.95 15.42 -48.74
C GLN A 118 -3.08 16.35 -49.20
N ARG A 119 -3.58 17.22 -48.33
CA ARG A 119 -4.61 18.20 -48.72
C ARG A 119 -4.13 19.14 -49.82
N LYS A 120 -2.87 19.58 -49.76
CA LYS A 120 -2.29 20.44 -50.80
C LYS A 120 -2.19 19.71 -52.14
N ILE A 121 -1.80 18.44 -52.15
CA ILE A 121 -1.75 17.61 -53.36
C ILE A 121 -3.15 17.43 -53.94
N ILE A 122 -4.14 17.09 -53.10
CA ILE A 122 -5.53 16.93 -53.53
C ILE A 122 -6.07 18.24 -54.11
N SER A 123 -5.79 19.38 -53.46
CA SER A 123 -6.19 20.71 -53.95
C SER A 123 -5.53 21.07 -55.29
N TRP A 124 -4.26 20.69 -55.49
CA TRP A 124 -3.57 20.88 -56.77
C TRP A 124 -4.18 20.02 -57.87
N LEU A 125 -4.46 18.75 -57.58
CA LEU A 125 -5.11 17.84 -58.52
C LEU A 125 -6.52 18.32 -58.89
N SER A 126 -7.32 18.79 -57.93
CA SER A 126 -8.66 19.30 -58.20
C SER A 126 -8.64 20.57 -59.05
N LEU A 127 -7.63 21.43 -58.90
CA LEU A 127 -7.45 22.63 -59.73
C LEU A 127 -7.03 22.26 -61.16
N LEU A 128 -6.20 21.22 -61.32
CA LEU A 128 -5.78 20.74 -62.63
C LEU A 128 -6.97 20.19 -63.42
N GLU A 129 -7.81 19.37 -62.77
CA GLU A 129 -8.98 18.75 -63.38
C GLU A 129 -10.06 19.77 -63.77
N ASN A 130 -10.23 20.84 -62.98
CA ASN A 130 -11.20 21.90 -63.26
C ASN A 130 -10.61 23.09 -64.03
N SER A 131 -9.37 22.99 -64.52
CA SER A 131 -8.79 24.05 -65.33
C SER A 131 -9.44 24.07 -66.72
N PRO A 132 -9.76 25.25 -67.28
CA PRO A 132 -10.38 25.34 -68.60
C PRO A 132 -9.42 24.77 -69.64
N SER A 133 -9.79 23.65 -70.26
CA SER A 133 -9.10 23.17 -71.46
C SER A 133 -9.34 24.18 -72.56
N VAL A 134 -8.28 24.77 -73.09
CA VAL A 134 -8.33 25.55 -74.33
C VAL A 134 -8.73 24.60 -75.46
N SER A 135 -10.04 24.54 -75.72
CA SER A 135 -10.66 23.98 -76.91
C SER A 135 -11.11 25.11 -77.82
#